data_AF-A0A937KQ25-F1
#
_entry.id   AF-A0A937KQ25-F1
#
_cell.length_a   1.000
_cell.length_b   1.000
_cell.length_c   1.000
_cell.angle_alpha   90.00
_cell.angle_beta   90.00
_cell.angle_gamma   90.00
#
_symmetry.space_group_name_H-M   'P 1'
#
loop_
_entity.id
_entity.type
_entity.pdbx_description
1 polymer ?
#
loop_
_entity_poly.entity_id
_entity_poly.type
_entity_poly.pdbx_seq_one_letter_code
_entity_poly.pdbx_strand_id
1 'polypeptide(L)'
;MKKIYFILCVLGTILPYYYLIDFLSSNNWEMNGFWNDIFFGTSPVSMIAMDLTVAATTFLFYLLYQAKYNNLKILKYILCLFFVGFSLAFPLYLYDTHQNKS
;
A
#
# COMPACT_ATOMS: atom_id res chain seq x y z
N MET A 1 -6.17 -7.23 -18.75
CA MET A 1 -6.23 -7.07 -17.28
C MET A 1 -4.85 -7.00 -16.62
N LYS A 2 -3.94 -7.98 -16.83
CA LYS A 2 -2.59 -7.95 -16.22
C LYS A 2 -1.76 -6.69 -16.49
N LYS A 3 -1.80 -6.14 -17.71
CA LYS A 3 -1.13 -4.86 -18.05
C LYS A 3 -1.62 -3.68 -17.20
N ILE A 4 -2.93 -3.63 -16.91
CA ILE A 4 -3.52 -2.56 -16.10
C ILE A 4 -3.04 -2.69 -14.65
N TYR A 5 -3.05 -3.90 -14.09
CA TYR A 5 -2.52 -4.14 -12.74
C TYR A 5 -1.03 -3.80 -12.63
N PHE A 6 -0.25 -4.09 -13.66
CA PHE A 6 1.17 -3.69 -13.70
C PHE A 6 1.34 -2.17 -13.67
N ILE A 7 0.57 -1.43 -14.47
CA ILE A 7 0.58 0.05 -14.44
C ILE A 7 0.16 0.57 -13.06
N LEU A 8 -0.86 -0.04 -12.44
CA LEU A 8 -1.31 0.32 -11.09
C LEU A 8 -0.24 0.02 -10.03
N CYS A 9 0.55 -1.05 -10.15
CA CYS A 9 1.70 -1.30 -9.27
C CYS A 9 2.75 -0.19 -9.38
N VAL A 10 3.05 0.24 -10.61
CA VAL A 10 4.02 1.31 -10.86
C VAL A 10 3.52 2.63 -10.26
N LEU A 11 2.28 3.01 -10.55
CA LEU A 11 1.68 4.22 -10.00
C LEU A 11 1.56 4.17 -8.47
N GLY A 12 1.17 3.03 -7.91
CA GLY A 12 1.06 2.82 -6.48
C GLY A 12 2.39 2.80 -5.73
N THR A 13 3.51 2.78 -6.45
CA THR A 13 4.85 2.99 -5.89
C THR A 13 5.29 4.44 -6.11
N ILE A 14 5.20 4.95 -7.34
CA ILE A 14 5.70 6.29 -7.66
C ILE A 14 4.99 7.39 -6.85
N LEU A 15 3.66 7.32 -6.71
CA LEU A 15 2.90 8.38 -6.05
C LEU A 15 3.23 8.49 -4.55
N PRO A 16 3.23 7.41 -3.74
CA PRO A 16 3.63 7.51 -2.33
C PRO A 16 5.07 7.99 -2.14
N TYR A 17 6.01 7.47 -2.95
CA TYR A 17 7.42 7.87 -2.83
C TYR A 17 7.65 9.33 -3.23
N TYR A 18 6.89 9.85 -4.22
CA TYR A 18 6.95 11.26 -4.59
C TYR A 18 6.60 12.16 -3.39
N TYR A 19 5.45 11.92 -2.74
CA TYR A 19 5.03 12.71 -1.58
C TYR A 19 5.95 12.53 -0.36
N LEU A 20 6.53 11.32 -0.18
CA LEU A 20 7.48 11.07 0.89
C LEU A 20 8.79 11.84 0.68
N ILE A 21 9.30 11.90 -0.56
CA ILE A 21 10.51 12.68 -0.89
C ILE A 21 10.24 14.18 -0.74
N ASP A 22 9.08 14.67 -1.17
CA ASP A 22 8.69 16.08 -1.02
C ASP A 22 8.61 16.48 0.46
N PHE A 23 8.02 15.62 1.31
CA PHE A 23 8.00 15.79 2.76
C PHE A 23 9.42 15.80 3.37
N LEU A 24 10.29 14.87 2.98
CA LEU A 24 11.68 14.83 3.48
C LEU A 24 12.47 16.06 3.01
N SER A 25 12.28 16.49 1.76
CA SER A 25 12.97 17.67 1.22
C SER A 25 12.54 18.96 1.93
N SER A 26 11.30 19.04 2.39
CA SER A 26 10.77 20.21 3.12
C SER A 26 11.11 20.18 4.62
N ASN A 27 11.34 19.00 5.22
CA ASN A 27 11.64 18.82 6.64
C ASN A 27 13.11 18.47 6.93
N ASN A 28 14.07 18.95 6.12
CA ASN A 28 15.51 18.70 6.32
C ASN A 28 15.89 17.20 6.45
N TRP A 29 15.17 16.32 5.75
CA TRP A 29 15.32 14.86 5.81
C TRP A 29 14.98 14.25 7.18
N GLU A 30 14.31 15.00 8.04
CA GLU A 30 13.77 14.50 9.29
C GLU A 30 12.37 13.93 9.07
N MET A 31 12.12 12.75 9.64
CA MET A 31 10.77 12.16 9.69
C MET A 31 9.93 12.75 10.84
N ASN A 32 10.44 13.80 11.50
CA ASN A 32 9.79 14.44 12.63
C ASN A 32 8.47 15.06 12.16
N GLY A 33 7.38 14.70 12.82
CA GLY A 33 6.04 15.20 12.50
C GLY A 33 5.28 14.43 11.42
N PHE A 34 5.91 13.55 10.63
CA PHE A 34 5.24 12.83 9.53
C PHE A 34 3.94 12.14 9.96
N TRP A 35 4.01 11.33 11.03
CA TRP A 35 2.84 10.62 11.55
C TRP A 35 1.84 11.56 12.24
N ASN A 36 2.33 12.65 12.82
CA ASN A 36 1.48 13.62 13.50
C ASN A 36 0.63 14.39 12.48
N ASP A 37 1.22 14.81 11.37
CA ASP A 37 0.53 15.55 10.32
C ASP A 37 -0.49 14.68 9.58
N ILE A 38 -0.20 13.38 9.43
CA ILE A 38 -1.10 12.42 8.77
C ILE A 38 -2.31 12.09 9.65
N PHE A 39 -2.08 11.75 10.92
CA PHE A 39 -3.17 11.27 11.80
C PHE A 39 -3.85 12.38 12.60
N PHE A 40 -3.14 13.46 12.92
CA PHE A 40 -3.59 14.54 13.79
C PHE A 40 -3.47 15.94 13.16
N GLY A 41 -3.09 16.02 11.88
CA GLY A 41 -3.05 17.28 11.13
C GLY A 41 -4.45 17.74 10.71
N THR A 42 -4.66 17.94 9.41
CA THR A 42 -5.97 18.42 8.91
C THR A 42 -7.01 17.30 8.88
N SER A 43 -8.26 17.63 9.22
CA SER A 43 -9.37 16.65 9.27
C SER A 43 -9.59 15.84 7.97
N PRO A 44 -9.38 16.39 6.75
CA PRO A 44 -9.51 15.58 5.53
C PRO A 44 -8.39 14.56 5.36
N VAL A 45 -7.15 14.92 5.72
CA VAL A 45 -5.98 14.02 5.61
C VAL A 45 -6.12 12.87 6.59
N SER A 46 -6.51 13.15 7.84
CA SER A 46 -6.72 12.11 8.83
C SER A 46 -7.89 11.18 8.48
N MET A 47 -8.97 11.69 7.87
CA MET A 47 -10.06 10.85 7.36
C MET A 47 -9.54 9.83 6.32
N ILE A 48 -8.75 10.29 5.35
CA ILE A 48 -8.16 9.43 4.31
C ILE A 48 -7.18 8.43 4.92
N ALA A 49 -6.34 8.86 5.86
CA ALA A 49 -5.38 8.00 6.55
C ALA A 49 -6.10 6.88 7.32
N MET A 50 -7.19 7.20 8.03
CA MET A 50 -7.97 6.23 8.78
C MET A 50 -8.70 5.24 7.85
N ASP A 51 -9.30 5.72 6.76
CA ASP A 51 -9.94 4.85 5.77
C ASP A 51 -8.92 3.87 5.14
N LEU A 52 -7.76 4.37 4.74
CA LEU A 52 -6.67 3.55 4.20
C LEU A 52 -6.13 2.55 5.24
N THR A 53 -6.06 2.94 6.51
CA THR A 53 -5.62 2.05 7.61
C THR A 53 -6.59 0.90 7.78
N VAL A 54 -7.91 1.15 7.78
CA VAL A 54 -8.93 0.10 7.84
C VAL A 54 -8.80 -0.83 6.62
N ALA A 55 -8.72 -0.28 5.41
CA ALA A 55 -8.56 -1.07 4.19
C ALA A 55 -7.30 -1.94 4.19
N ALA A 56 -6.16 -1.39 4.61
CA ALA A 56 -4.90 -2.12 4.73
C ALA A 56 -4.99 -3.24 5.77
N THR A 57 -5.66 -3.01 6.89
CA THR A 57 -5.86 -4.00 7.96
C THR A 57 -6.76 -5.14 7.49
N THR A 58 -7.88 -4.82 6.81
CA THR A 58 -8.75 -5.82 6.19
C THR A 58 -7.99 -6.68 5.17
N PHE A 59 -7.16 -6.05 4.34
CA PHE A 59 -6.35 -6.76 3.36
C PHE A 59 -5.30 -7.66 4.01
N LEU A 60 -4.71 -7.24 5.13
CA LEU A 60 -3.78 -8.08 5.91
C LEU A 60 -4.48 -9.34 6.42
N PHE A 61 -5.67 -9.22 7.03
CA PHE A 61 -6.46 -10.38 7.46
C PHE A 61 -6.83 -11.29 6.28
N TYR A 62 -7.21 -10.70 5.15
CA TYR A 62 -7.50 -11.45 3.94
C TYR A 62 -6.28 -12.23 3.42
N LEU A 63 -5.08 -11.63 3.43
CA LEU A 63 -3.83 -12.32 3.08
C LEU A 63 -3.56 -13.50 4.02
N LEU A 64 -3.74 -13.31 5.34
CA LEU A 64 -3.56 -14.40 6.32
C LEU A 64 -4.54 -15.56 6.09
N TYR A 65 -5.80 -15.24 5.78
CA TYR A 65 -6.80 -16.24 5.38
C TYR A 65 -6.33 -16.99 4.12
N GLN A 66 -5.95 -16.26 3.08
CA GLN A 66 -5.50 -16.82 1.81
C GLN A 66 -4.24 -17.70 1.94
N ALA A 67 -3.31 -17.34 2.83
CA ALA A 67 -2.12 -18.14 3.16
C ALA A 67 -2.50 -19.52 3.70
N LYS A 68 -3.50 -19.56 4.59
CA LYS A 68 -3.97 -20.79 5.24
C LYS A 68 -4.67 -21.74 4.27
N TYR A 69 -5.46 -21.22 3.33
CA TYR A 69 -6.32 -22.05 2.48
C TYR A 69 -5.73 -22.36 1.09
N ASN A 70 -4.90 -21.47 0.51
CA ASN A 70 -4.47 -21.59 -0.88
C ASN A 70 -2.94 -21.72 -1.07
N ASN A 71 -2.16 -21.94 0.00
CA ASN A 71 -0.69 -22.08 -0.06
C ASN A 71 0.02 -20.98 -0.87
N LEU A 72 -0.52 -19.77 -0.89
CA LEU A 72 0.10 -18.63 -1.57
C LEU A 72 1.26 -18.10 -0.73
N LYS A 73 2.37 -17.76 -1.40
CA LYS A 73 3.54 -17.11 -0.77
C LYS A 73 3.21 -15.66 -0.38
N ILE A 74 2.55 -15.49 0.77
CA ILE A 74 2.08 -14.17 1.24
C ILE A 74 3.18 -13.20 1.65
N LEU A 75 4.39 -13.69 1.92
CA LEU A 75 5.53 -12.87 2.36
C LEU A 75 5.79 -11.70 1.40
N LYS A 76 5.66 -11.91 0.09
CA LYS A 76 5.85 -10.86 -0.93
C LYS A 76 4.85 -9.71 -0.74
N TYR A 77 3.57 -10.01 -0.54
CA TYR A 77 2.52 -9.00 -0.40
C TYR A 77 2.62 -8.27 0.94
N ILE A 78 2.97 -9.00 2.01
CA ILE A 78 3.20 -8.39 3.34
C ILE A 78 4.38 -7.43 3.28
N LEU A 79 5.50 -7.83 2.67
CA LEU A 79 6.64 -6.95 2.47
C LEU A 79 6.24 -5.71 1.66
N CYS A 80 5.51 -5.85 0.55
CA CYS A 80 5.02 -4.70 -0.21
C CYS A 80 4.09 -3.79 0.61
N LEU A 81 3.24 -4.36 1.48
CA LEU A 81 2.32 -3.61 2.34
C LEU A 81 3.07 -2.74 3.35
N PHE A 82 4.17 -3.22 3.92
CA PHE A 82 4.97 -2.47 4.88
C PHE A 82 5.98 -1.50 4.24
N PHE A 83 6.61 -1.89 3.12
CA PHE A 83 7.65 -1.07 2.47
C PHE A 83 7.08 0.06 1.62
N VAL A 84 5.92 -0.15 0.98
CA VAL A 84 5.33 0.84 0.05
C VAL A 84 3.94 1.24 0.50
N GLY A 85 3.12 0.26 0.92
CA GLY A 85 1.76 0.50 1.38
C GLY A 85 0.72 -0.32 0.63
N PHE A 86 -0.54 -0.09 0.99
CA PHE A 86 -1.70 -0.77 0.40
C PHE A 86 -1.79 -0.55 -1.12
N SER A 87 -1.36 0.63 -1.60
CA SER A 87 -1.42 1.04 -3.00
C SER A 87 -0.64 0.12 -3.95
N LEU A 88 0.48 -0.48 -3.52
CA LEU A 88 1.22 -1.47 -4.31
C LEU A 88 0.79 -2.91 -3.99
N ALA A 89 0.59 -3.22 -2.71
CA ALA A 89 0.34 -4.59 -2.26
C ALA A 89 -0.93 -5.20 -2.88
N PHE A 90 -1.98 -4.39 -3.03
CA PHE A 90 -3.25 -4.85 -3.58
C PHE A 90 -3.21 -5.10 -5.10
N PRO A 91 -2.74 -4.15 -5.95
CA PRO A 91 -2.57 -4.42 -7.38
C PRO A 91 -1.62 -5.59 -7.68
N LEU A 92 -0.56 -5.75 -6.88
CA LEU A 92 0.38 -6.86 -7.01
C LEU A 92 -0.28 -8.21 -6.72
N TYR A 93 -1.10 -8.26 -5.67
CA TYR A 93 -1.90 -9.44 -5.35
C TYR A 93 -2.87 -9.78 -6.49
N LEU A 94 -3.57 -8.78 -7.05
CA LEU A 94 -4.44 -9.00 -8.20
C LEU A 94 -3.66 -9.46 -9.42
N TYR A 95 -2.48 -8.90 -9.68
CA TYR A 95 -1.65 -9.31 -10.81
C TYR A 95 -1.25 -10.79 -10.73
N ASP A 96 -0.82 -11.25 -9.55
CA ASP A 96 -0.35 -12.63 -9.32
C ASP A 96 -1.52 -13.64 -9.26
N THR A 97 -2.67 -13.26 -8.69
CA THR A 97 -3.84 -14.14 -8.56
C THR A 97 -4.74 -14.16 -9.78
N HIS A 98 -4.61 -13.19 -10.70
CA HIS A 98 -5.37 -13.20 -11.93
C HIS A 98 -4.88 -14.33 -12.84
N GLN A 99 -5.58 -15.47 -12.80
CA GLN A 99 -5.33 -16.58 -13.70
C GLN A 99 -5.49 -16.06 -15.14
N ASN A 100 -4.46 -16.29 -15.97
CA ASN A 100 -4.65 -16.23 -17.40
C ASN A 100 -5.62 -17.37 -17.74
N LYS A 101 -6.92 -17.08 -17.80
CA LYS A 101 -7.79 -17.80 -18.72
C LYS A 101 -7.29 -17.43 -20.12
N SER A 102 -6.27 -18.13 -20.59
CA SER A 102 -6.01 -18.29 -22.02
C SER A 102 -6.60 -19.62 -22.43
#